data_AF-A0A356TEY7-F1
#
_entry.id   AF-A0A356TEY7-F1
#
_cell.length_a   1.000
_cell.length_b   1.000
_cell.length_c   1.000
_cell.angle_alpha   90.00
_cell.angle_beta   90.00
_cell.angle_gamma   90.00
#
_symmetry.space_group_name_H-M   'P 1'
#
loop_
_entity.id
_entity.type
_entity.pdbx_description
1 polymer ?
#
loop_
_entity_poly.entity_id
_entity_poly.type
_entity_poly.pdbx_seq_one_letter_code
_entity_poly.pdbx_strand_id
1 'polypeptide(L)'
;MVGMECMGGHESVLFLPDVAVNDPDMPFEWMLINWNTMGHAPPGVYTYPHFDFHFYSLDLATRNSIDAGPCALLIDCDDYDVATAPIPPQFIPTDYQSLGAAEVAMGDHLIDLSGHEFTDPGSFDHTWIYGAWDGEIAFYEPMITRQYLLSEPDTCVPLKLPSEWATSGYYPLEYCMRYRPNRDDYTVSMESFVYRAAPGSGDSPSHDD
;
A
#
# COMPACT_ATOMS: atom_id res chain seq x y z
N MET A 1 14.61 15.09 -10.16
CA MET A 1 14.20 14.08 -11.15
C MET A 1 13.04 13.33 -10.52
N VAL A 2 12.05 12.88 -11.28
CA VAL A 2 11.06 11.94 -10.73
C VAL A 2 11.85 10.65 -10.49
N GLY A 3 12.00 10.23 -9.24
CA GLY A 3 12.53 8.89 -8.94
C GLY A 3 11.61 7.90 -9.65
N MET A 4 12.15 7.01 -10.46
CA MET A 4 11.36 6.06 -11.23
C MET A 4 11.63 4.68 -10.67
N GLU A 5 10.60 3.88 -10.43
CA GLU A 5 10.75 2.45 -10.17
C GLU A 5 11.62 1.84 -11.27
N CYS A 6 12.71 1.18 -10.88
CA CYS A 6 13.68 0.60 -11.80
C CYS A 6 13.72 -0.94 -11.71
N MET A 7 12.74 -1.55 -11.03
CA MET A 7 12.70 -2.99 -10.71
C MET A 7 11.89 -3.84 -11.68
N GLY A 8 11.29 -3.25 -12.71
CA GLY A 8 10.73 -3.97 -13.86
C GLY A 8 9.25 -3.72 -14.12
N GLY A 9 8.60 -2.91 -13.28
CA GLY A 9 7.25 -2.42 -13.49
C GLY A 9 7.16 -1.22 -14.44
N HIS A 10 5.92 -0.94 -14.87
CA HIS A 10 5.57 0.33 -15.48
C HIS A 10 4.74 1.13 -14.49
N GLU A 11 5.26 2.26 -14.01
CA GLU A 11 4.58 3.09 -13.04
C GLU A 11 3.70 4.19 -13.69
N SER A 12 2.61 4.56 -13.01
CA SER A 12 1.76 5.68 -13.37
C SER A 12 1.23 6.38 -12.13
N VAL A 13 1.64 7.63 -11.94
CA VAL A 13 1.15 8.48 -10.84
C VAL A 13 -0.26 8.96 -11.16
N LEU A 14 -1.16 8.81 -10.19
CA LEU A 14 -2.52 9.33 -10.22
C LEU A 14 -2.72 10.26 -9.03
N PHE A 15 -3.13 11.49 -9.29
CA PHE A 15 -3.49 12.43 -8.22
C PHE A 15 -4.92 12.20 -7.77
N LEU A 16 -5.13 12.25 -6.45
CA LEU A 16 -6.46 12.19 -5.88
C LEU A 16 -7.24 13.48 -6.21
N PRO A 17 -8.58 13.43 -6.29
CA PRO A 17 -9.39 14.63 -6.53
C PRO A 17 -9.20 15.68 -5.43
N ASP A 18 -9.32 16.96 -5.79
CA ASP A 18 -9.18 18.10 -4.86
C ASP A 18 -9.98 17.93 -3.57
N VAL A 19 -11.18 17.32 -3.62
CA VAL A 19 -12.01 17.10 -2.43
C VAL A 19 -11.36 16.16 -1.42
N ALA A 20 -10.57 15.18 -1.87
CA ALA A 20 -9.85 14.27 -0.99
C ALA A 20 -8.57 14.92 -0.45
N VAL A 21 -7.76 15.54 -1.31
CA VAL A 21 -6.48 16.16 -0.88
C VAL A 21 -6.65 17.43 -0.04
N ASN A 22 -7.81 18.10 -0.10
CA ASN A 22 -8.09 19.26 0.75
C ASN A 22 -8.82 18.89 2.04
N ASP A 23 -9.16 17.62 2.25
CA ASP A 23 -9.72 17.15 3.52
C ASP A 23 -8.56 16.92 4.50
N PRO A 24 -8.45 17.71 5.59
CA PRO A 24 -7.36 17.57 6.55
C PRO A 24 -7.38 16.25 7.32
N ASP A 25 -8.52 15.55 7.31
CA ASP A 25 -8.67 14.24 7.94
C ASP A 25 -8.45 13.09 6.94
N MET A 26 -8.10 13.37 5.67
CA MET A 26 -7.74 12.35 4.69
C MET A 26 -6.24 12.07 4.73
N PRO A 27 -5.80 10.87 5.15
CA PRO A 27 -4.38 10.59 5.34
C PRO A 27 -3.64 10.26 4.03
N PHE A 28 -4.33 10.13 2.90
CA PHE A 28 -3.72 9.79 1.61
C PHE A 28 -3.71 10.99 0.67
N GLU A 29 -2.59 11.17 -0.03
CA GLU A 29 -2.33 12.34 -0.85
C GLU A 29 -2.38 12.05 -2.36
N TRP A 30 -1.90 10.87 -2.76
CA TRP A 30 -1.77 10.47 -4.17
C TRP A 30 -1.70 8.95 -4.31
N MET A 31 -1.74 8.48 -5.56
CA MET A 31 -1.67 7.06 -5.89
C MET A 31 -0.60 6.77 -6.94
N LEU A 32 -0.05 5.55 -6.88
CA LEU A 32 0.78 4.97 -7.92
C LEU A 32 0.13 3.67 -8.40
N ILE A 33 0.15 3.43 -9.70
CA ILE A 33 -0.16 2.10 -10.25
C ILE A 33 1.10 1.56 -10.90
N ASN A 34 1.53 0.37 -10.49
CA ASN A 34 2.62 -0.36 -11.11
C ASN A 34 2.04 -1.54 -11.89
N TRP A 35 2.47 -1.71 -13.14
CA TRP A 35 2.13 -2.88 -13.93
C TRP A 35 3.31 -3.83 -14.04
N ASN A 36 3.25 -4.93 -13.29
CA ASN A 36 4.28 -5.96 -13.21
C ASN A 36 4.00 -7.09 -14.21
N THR A 37 4.42 -6.89 -15.46
CA THR A 37 4.12 -7.83 -16.58
C THR A 37 4.52 -9.28 -16.33
N MET A 38 5.58 -9.51 -15.55
CA MET A 38 6.13 -10.83 -15.24
C MET A 38 6.02 -11.18 -13.75
N GLY A 39 5.36 -10.32 -12.97
CA GLY A 39 5.46 -10.33 -11.52
C GLY A 39 6.85 -9.96 -11.01
N HIS A 40 7.07 -10.11 -9.71
CA HIS A 40 8.35 -9.82 -9.06
C HIS A 40 8.63 -10.78 -7.90
N ALA A 41 9.76 -10.55 -7.21
CA ALA A 41 10.16 -11.33 -6.04
C ALA A 41 9.15 -11.17 -4.89
N PRO A 42 9.00 -12.16 -3.97
CA PRO A 42 9.79 -13.40 -3.88
C PRO A 42 9.46 -14.45 -4.95
N PRO A 43 10.43 -15.30 -5.35
CA PRO A 43 10.19 -16.37 -6.30
C PRO A 43 9.06 -17.32 -5.87
N GLY A 44 8.11 -17.56 -6.77
CA GLY A 44 6.96 -18.44 -6.53
C GLY A 44 5.82 -17.82 -5.71
N VAL A 45 5.97 -16.56 -5.27
CA VAL A 45 4.95 -15.81 -4.53
C VAL A 45 4.28 -14.82 -5.48
N TYR A 46 4.93 -13.69 -5.77
CA TYR A 46 4.38 -12.61 -6.62
C TYR A 46 4.75 -12.76 -8.10
N THR A 47 4.97 -13.98 -8.59
CA THR A 47 5.52 -14.25 -9.93
C THR A 47 4.48 -14.35 -11.06
N TYR A 48 3.30 -13.75 -10.87
CA TYR A 48 2.22 -13.70 -11.87
C TYR A 48 2.08 -12.28 -12.42
N PRO A 49 1.57 -12.05 -13.64
CA PRO A 49 1.31 -10.69 -14.10
C PRO A 49 0.25 -10.00 -13.22
N HIS A 50 0.60 -8.89 -12.58
CA HIS A 50 -0.26 -8.23 -11.62
C HIS A 50 -0.05 -6.71 -11.58
N PHE A 51 -0.99 -6.01 -10.97
CA PHE A 51 -0.93 -4.59 -10.69
C PHE A 51 -0.74 -4.34 -9.21
N ASP A 52 0.08 -3.36 -8.87
CA ASP A 52 0.21 -2.85 -7.51
C ASP A 52 -0.44 -1.47 -7.49
N PHE A 53 -1.34 -1.25 -6.54
CA PHE A 53 -2.02 0.03 -6.40
C PHE A 53 -1.56 0.67 -5.10
N HIS A 54 -0.59 1.56 -5.13
CA HIS A 54 -0.12 2.23 -3.93
C HIS A 54 -1.00 3.45 -3.65
N PHE A 55 -1.55 3.53 -2.44
CA PHE A 55 -2.20 4.71 -1.89
C PHE A 55 -1.25 5.31 -0.86
N TYR A 56 -0.65 6.46 -1.17
CA TYR A 56 0.42 7.04 -0.36
C TYR A 56 -0.12 8.02 0.67
N SER A 57 0.31 7.86 1.92
CA SER A 57 0.32 8.90 2.95
C SER A 57 1.64 9.68 2.98
N LEU A 58 2.71 9.09 2.44
CA LEU A 58 4.00 9.78 2.22
C LEU A 58 3.89 10.75 1.06
N ASP A 59 4.44 11.95 1.21
CA ASP A 59 4.42 12.94 0.13
C ASP A 59 5.25 12.50 -1.08
N LEU A 60 4.80 12.91 -2.27
CA LEU A 60 5.41 12.50 -3.54
C LEU A 60 6.87 12.96 -3.68
N ALA A 61 7.25 14.08 -3.05
CA ALA A 61 8.63 14.57 -3.16
C ALA A 61 9.58 13.69 -2.35
N THR A 62 9.20 13.29 -1.13
CA THR A 62 9.96 12.36 -0.30
C THR A 62 10.06 10.99 -0.95
N ARG A 63 8.96 10.42 -1.49
CA ARG A 63 9.02 9.18 -2.27
C ARG A 63 10.03 9.29 -3.42
N ASN A 64 10.02 10.41 -4.14
CA ASN A 64 10.90 10.62 -5.29
C ASN A 64 12.36 10.90 -4.93
N SER A 65 12.67 11.14 -3.65
CA SER A 65 14.05 11.26 -3.16
C SER A 65 14.63 9.96 -2.63
N ILE A 66 13.86 8.87 -2.58
CA ILE A 66 14.38 7.56 -2.21
C ILE A 66 15.25 7.07 -3.36
N ASP A 67 16.55 7.05 -3.14
CA ASP A 67 17.58 6.85 -4.15
C ASP A 67 17.84 5.37 -4.43
N ALA A 68 18.36 5.11 -5.63
CA ALA A 68 18.77 3.77 -6.04
C ALA A 68 20.15 3.42 -5.48
N GLY A 69 20.34 2.17 -5.06
CA GLY A 69 21.63 1.68 -4.59
C GLY A 69 21.70 0.15 -4.47
N PRO A 70 22.73 -0.38 -3.78
CA PRO A 70 23.04 -1.81 -3.80
C PRO A 70 22.31 -2.62 -2.71
N CYS A 71 21.48 -1.98 -1.88
CA CYS A 71 20.80 -2.63 -0.77
C CYS A 71 19.42 -3.16 -1.21
N ALA A 72 18.99 -4.28 -0.61
CA ALA A 72 17.69 -4.93 -0.81
C ALA A 72 17.15 -4.89 -2.26
N LEU A 73 16.01 -4.22 -2.50
CA LEU A 73 15.36 -4.07 -3.80
C LEU A 73 15.85 -2.78 -4.50
N LEU A 74 17.17 -2.73 -4.74
CA LEU A 74 17.88 -1.62 -5.38
C LEU A 74 17.77 -0.26 -4.70
N ILE A 75 17.54 -0.21 -3.39
CA ILE A 75 17.52 1.02 -2.61
C ILE A 75 18.95 1.42 -2.17
N ASP A 76 19.20 2.72 -2.03
CA ASP A 76 20.41 3.22 -1.37
C ASP A 76 20.52 2.67 0.05
N CYS A 77 21.74 2.45 0.54
CA CYS A 77 21.93 1.80 1.83
C CYS A 77 21.65 2.75 3.02
N ASP A 78 21.81 4.06 2.86
CA ASP A 78 21.39 5.01 3.90
C ASP A 78 19.85 5.12 3.90
N ASP A 79 19.21 5.13 2.72
CA ASP A 79 17.76 5.09 2.59
C ASP A 79 17.15 3.78 3.08
N TYR A 80 17.85 2.65 2.93
CA TYR A 80 17.44 1.36 3.49
C TYR A 80 17.30 1.41 5.02
N ASP A 81 18.26 2.06 5.69
CA ASP A 81 18.22 2.22 7.15
C ASP A 81 17.04 3.10 7.59
N VAL A 82 16.66 4.09 6.78
CA VAL A 82 15.46 4.93 7.00
C VAL A 82 14.17 4.14 6.73
N ALA A 83 14.09 3.44 5.59
CA ALA A 83 12.93 2.66 5.19
C ALA A 83 12.60 1.57 6.22
N THR A 84 13.63 0.93 6.78
CA THR A 84 13.48 -0.17 7.76
C THR A 84 13.55 0.29 9.22
N ALA A 85 13.48 1.60 9.47
CA ALA A 85 13.44 2.14 10.81
C ALA A 85 12.25 1.54 11.62
N PRO A 86 12.44 1.17 12.90
CA PRO A 86 11.38 0.50 13.66
C PRO A 86 10.13 1.36 13.84
N ILE A 87 8.99 0.83 13.41
CA ILE A 87 7.67 1.39 13.72
C ILE A 87 7.26 0.99 15.14
N PRO A 88 6.70 1.90 15.97
CA PRO A 88 6.11 1.54 17.25
C PRO A 88 5.06 0.43 17.08
N PRO A 89 5.10 -0.67 17.87
CA PRO A 89 4.28 -1.86 17.62
C PRO A 89 2.77 -1.60 17.55
N GLN A 90 2.27 -0.60 18.29
CA GLN A 90 0.84 -0.25 18.28
C GLN A 90 0.36 0.34 16.94
N PHE A 91 1.28 0.83 16.10
CA PHE A 91 1.01 1.38 14.77
C PHE A 91 1.25 0.37 13.65
N ILE A 92 1.74 -0.84 13.97
CA ILE A 92 1.93 -1.91 13.00
C ILE A 92 0.62 -2.70 12.86
N PRO A 93 0.10 -2.89 11.63
CA PRO A 93 -1.04 -3.76 11.39
C PRO A 93 -0.82 -5.19 11.88
N THR A 94 -1.87 -5.81 12.41
CA THR A 94 -1.78 -7.18 12.98
C THR A 94 -1.20 -8.18 11.98
N ASP A 95 -0.22 -8.98 12.39
CA ASP A 95 0.53 -9.99 11.59
C ASP A 95 1.48 -9.45 10.51
N TYR A 96 1.52 -8.13 10.30
CA TYR A 96 2.46 -7.51 9.36
C TYR A 96 3.82 -7.25 10.03
N GLN A 97 4.89 -7.41 9.27
CA GLN A 97 6.24 -7.15 9.74
C GLN A 97 7.17 -6.73 8.60
N SER A 98 8.20 -5.95 8.94
CA SER A 98 9.31 -5.70 8.03
C SER A 98 10.12 -7.00 7.84
N LEU A 99 10.40 -7.31 6.59
CA LEU A 99 11.36 -8.34 6.19
C LEU A 99 12.61 -7.74 5.51
N GLY A 100 12.77 -6.42 5.57
CA GLY A 100 13.79 -5.68 4.81
C GLY A 100 13.51 -5.67 3.31
N ALA A 101 12.22 -5.73 2.92
CA ALA A 101 11.78 -5.68 1.53
C ALA A 101 11.69 -4.21 1.07
N ALA A 102 12.77 -3.46 1.29
CA ALA A 102 12.85 -2.05 0.97
C ALA A 102 13.27 -1.80 -0.47
N GLU A 103 12.45 -1.01 -1.17
CA GLU A 103 12.58 -0.72 -2.59
C GLU A 103 12.80 0.77 -2.86
N VAL A 104 13.67 1.02 -3.83
CA VAL A 104 13.90 2.36 -4.39
C VAL A 104 12.59 2.99 -4.82
N ALA A 105 12.44 4.29 -4.51
CA ALA A 105 11.23 5.02 -4.84
C ALA A 105 9.94 4.38 -4.26
N MET A 106 10.01 3.67 -3.14
CA MET A 106 8.82 3.19 -2.42
C MET A 106 9.01 3.25 -0.91
N GLY A 107 10.01 2.55 -0.38
CA GLY A 107 10.16 2.27 1.05
C GLY A 107 10.10 0.78 1.35
N ASP A 108 9.91 0.42 2.61
CA ASP A 108 9.87 -0.98 3.07
C ASP A 108 8.47 -1.58 2.97
N HIS A 109 8.38 -2.78 2.39
CA HIS A 109 7.14 -3.53 2.29
C HIS A 109 6.96 -4.43 3.52
N LEU A 110 5.95 -4.14 4.32
CA LEU A 110 5.53 -4.95 5.46
C LEU A 110 4.65 -6.10 4.97
N ILE A 111 5.01 -7.32 5.36
CA ILE A 111 4.42 -8.55 4.81
C ILE A 111 3.70 -9.34 5.90
N ASP A 112 2.51 -9.84 5.58
CA ASP A 112 1.78 -10.84 6.37
C ASP A 112 2.00 -12.25 5.79
N LEU A 113 2.84 -13.03 6.46
CA LEU A 113 3.20 -14.39 6.03
C LEU A 113 2.08 -15.43 6.22
N SER A 114 0.94 -15.04 6.80
CA SER A 114 -0.25 -15.90 6.86
C SER A 114 -1.11 -15.85 5.60
N GLY A 115 -0.79 -14.96 4.65
CA GLY A 115 -1.45 -14.84 3.36
C GLY A 115 -1.43 -16.14 2.54
N HIS A 116 -2.43 -16.30 1.65
CA HIS A 116 -2.55 -17.51 0.84
C HIS A 116 -1.38 -17.66 -0.14
N GLU A 117 -0.81 -16.56 -0.61
CA GLU A 117 0.37 -16.53 -1.48
C GLU A 117 1.61 -17.17 -0.82
N PHE A 118 1.65 -17.22 0.51
CA PHE A 118 2.71 -17.84 1.29
C PHE A 118 2.34 -19.24 1.81
N THR A 119 1.06 -19.47 2.07
CA THR A 119 0.58 -20.72 2.72
C THR A 119 0.08 -21.78 1.73
N ASP A 120 -0.29 -21.38 0.51
CA ASP A 120 -0.68 -22.25 -0.60
C ASP A 120 0.11 -21.86 -1.87
N PRO A 121 1.25 -22.52 -2.15
CA PRO A 121 2.15 -22.14 -3.24
C PRO A 121 1.45 -22.05 -4.62
N GLY A 122 1.60 -20.89 -5.28
CA GLY A 122 1.02 -20.64 -6.61
C GLY A 122 -0.45 -20.20 -6.59
N SER A 123 -0.98 -19.85 -5.42
CA SER A 123 -2.36 -19.36 -5.26
C SER A 123 -2.51 -17.84 -5.34
N PHE A 124 -1.41 -17.08 -5.48
CA PHE A 124 -1.45 -15.61 -5.50
C PHE A 124 -2.43 -15.10 -6.57
N ASP A 125 -3.51 -14.47 -6.11
CA ASP A 125 -4.50 -13.82 -6.96
C ASP A 125 -4.69 -12.35 -6.59
N HIS A 126 -4.69 -12.04 -5.29
CA HIS A 126 -4.63 -10.71 -4.71
C HIS A 126 -4.01 -10.75 -3.31
N THR A 127 -3.34 -9.70 -2.89
CA THR A 127 -2.89 -9.54 -1.50
C THR A 127 -2.98 -8.08 -1.07
N TRP A 128 -2.71 -7.83 0.20
CA TRP A 128 -2.61 -6.51 0.79
C TRP A 128 -1.27 -6.35 1.49
N ILE A 129 -0.57 -5.26 1.16
CA ILE A 129 0.71 -4.86 1.72
C ILE A 129 0.57 -3.48 2.37
N TYR A 130 1.36 -3.26 3.43
CA TYR A 130 1.57 -1.94 3.99
C TYR A 130 3.01 -1.52 3.75
N GLY A 131 3.21 -0.27 3.38
CA GLY A 131 4.51 0.33 3.19
C GLY A 131 4.98 1.14 4.38
N ALA A 132 6.28 1.24 4.56
CA ALA A 132 6.90 1.98 5.66
C ALA A 132 8.03 2.89 5.18
N TRP A 133 8.18 4.01 5.89
CA TRP A 133 9.28 4.95 5.74
C TRP A 133 9.50 5.71 7.04
N ASP A 134 10.74 5.82 7.51
CA ASP A 134 11.15 6.61 8.69
C ASP A 134 10.32 6.32 9.96
N GLY A 135 10.02 5.04 10.20
CA GLY A 135 9.28 4.60 11.39
C GLY A 135 7.78 4.85 11.33
N GLU A 136 7.23 5.20 10.17
CA GLU A 136 5.81 5.43 9.93
C GLU A 136 5.26 4.56 8.79
N ILE A 137 3.94 4.37 8.76
CA ILE A 137 3.25 3.74 7.63
C ILE A 137 3.11 4.78 6.51
N ALA A 138 3.68 4.46 5.35
CA ALA A 138 3.89 5.38 4.23
C ALA A 138 2.92 5.16 3.05
N PHE A 139 2.45 3.92 2.85
CA PHE A 139 1.50 3.59 1.79
C PHE A 139 0.72 2.31 2.07
N TYR A 140 -0.42 2.17 1.41
CA TYR A 140 -1.28 1.00 1.41
C TYR A 140 -1.29 0.41 0.00
N GLU A 141 -1.18 -0.91 -0.14
CA GLU A 141 -0.95 -1.52 -1.45
C GLU A 141 -1.73 -2.84 -1.63
N PRO A 142 -2.88 -2.83 -2.30
CA PRO A 142 -3.41 -4.04 -2.89
C PRO A 142 -2.60 -4.41 -4.14
N MET A 143 -2.07 -5.62 -4.15
CA MET A 143 -1.50 -6.24 -5.35
C MET A 143 -2.54 -7.21 -5.92
N ILE A 144 -2.84 -7.11 -7.22
CA ILE A 144 -3.94 -7.89 -7.83
C ILE A 144 -3.51 -8.42 -9.18
N THR A 145 -3.57 -9.74 -9.34
CA THR A 145 -3.25 -10.39 -10.61
C THR A 145 -4.23 -9.98 -11.70
N ARG A 146 -3.70 -9.83 -12.92
CA ARG A 146 -4.53 -9.59 -14.11
C ARG A 146 -5.53 -10.73 -14.31
N GLN A 147 -5.15 -11.97 -13.97
CA GLN A 147 -6.04 -13.12 -14.06
C GLN A 147 -7.25 -12.99 -13.12
N TYR A 148 -7.03 -12.56 -11.87
CA TYR A 148 -8.12 -12.35 -10.91
C TYR A 148 -9.09 -11.27 -11.41
N LEU A 149 -8.58 -10.12 -11.87
CA LEU A 149 -9.43 -9.07 -12.43
C LEU A 149 -10.28 -9.59 -13.60
N LEU A 150 -9.70 -10.33 -14.55
CA LEU A 150 -10.43 -10.90 -15.68
C LEU A 150 -11.46 -11.99 -15.32
N SER A 151 -11.48 -12.44 -14.07
CA SER A 151 -12.55 -13.31 -13.57
C SER A 151 -13.84 -12.55 -13.23
N GLU A 152 -13.83 -11.22 -13.40
CA GLU A 152 -14.94 -10.31 -13.10
C GLU A 152 -15.34 -10.37 -11.61
N PRO A 153 -14.41 -10.12 -10.67
CA PRO A 153 -14.69 -10.27 -9.25
C PRO A 153 -15.73 -9.25 -8.76
N ASP A 154 -16.36 -9.57 -7.63
CA ASP A 154 -17.13 -8.63 -6.81
C ASP A 154 -16.86 -8.99 -5.34
N THR A 155 -15.64 -8.66 -4.89
CA THR A 155 -15.10 -9.13 -3.62
C THR A 155 -14.61 -7.95 -2.80
N CYS A 156 -14.89 -7.96 -1.50
CA CYS A 156 -14.25 -7.11 -0.51
C CYS A 156 -13.55 -7.96 0.54
N VAL A 157 -12.40 -7.50 0.99
CA VAL A 157 -11.56 -8.18 1.96
C VAL A 157 -11.33 -7.23 3.15
N PRO A 158 -11.65 -7.64 4.38
CA PRO A 158 -11.38 -6.82 5.56
C PRO A 158 -9.86 -6.68 5.78
N LEU A 159 -9.43 -5.49 6.15
CA LEU A 159 -8.03 -5.20 6.45
C LEU A 159 -7.68 -5.68 7.86
N LYS A 160 -6.49 -6.26 8.03
CA LYS A 160 -5.86 -6.34 9.35
C LYS A 160 -5.35 -4.95 9.69
N LEU A 161 -5.76 -4.41 10.83
CA LEU A 161 -5.51 -3.02 11.23
C LEU A 161 -4.53 -2.94 12.39
N PRO A 162 -3.88 -1.79 12.60
CA PRO A 162 -3.10 -1.54 13.82
C PRO A 162 -4.04 -1.33 15.02
N SER A 163 -3.49 -1.39 16.25
CA SER A 163 -4.30 -1.10 17.44
C SER A 163 -4.49 0.41 17.67
N GLU A 164 -3.57 1.24 17.17
CA GLU A 164 -3.61 2.70 17.23
C GLU A 164 -3.12 3.29 15.90
N TRP A 165 -3.40 4.59 15.66
CA TRP A 165 -2.92 5.32 14.48
C TRP A 165 -2.01 6.45 14.91
N ALA A 166 -0.86 6.59 14.26
CA ALA A 166 0.11 7.65 14.56
C ALA A 166 -0.46 9.05 14.26
N THR A 167 -1.29 9.14 13.21
CA THR A 167 -1.92 10.37 12.73
C THR A 167 -3.43 10.22 12.79
N SER A 168 -4.13 11.31 13.13
CA SER A 168 -5.58 11.32 13.09
C SER A 168 -6.09 11.37 11.65
N GLY A 169 -7.19 10.69 11.36
CA GLY A 169 -7.81 10.75 10.04
C GLY A 169 -8.77 9.61 9.77
N TYR A 170 -9.34 9.60 8.57
CA TYR A 170 -10.19 8.55 8.06
C TYR A 170 -9.36 7.43 7.46
N TYR A 171 -9.48 6.23 8.03
CA TYR A 171 -8.78 5.04 7.55
C TYR A 171 -9.77 3.96 7.10
N PRO A 172 -9.48 3.24 6.00
CA PRO A 172 -10.35 2.21 5.48
C PRO A 172 -10.38 0.98 6.39
N LEU A 173 -11.47 0.22 6.31
CA LEU A 173 -11.63 -1.05 7.02
C LEU A 173 -11.56 -2.26 6.08
N GLU A 174 -11.71 -2.03 4.78
CA GLU A 174 -11.68 -3.07 3.75
C GLU A 174 -11.16 -2.50 2.43
N TYR A 175 -10.72 -3.39 1.55
CA TYR A 175 -10.48 -3.08 0.16
C TYR A 175 -11.32 -3.98 -0.73
N CYS A 176 -11.77 -3.43 -1.86
CA CYS A 176 -12.69 -4.10 -2.76
C CYS A 176 -12.16 -4.11 -4.19
N MET A 177 -12.46 -5.22 -4.88
CA MET A 177 -12.07 -5.50 -6.25
C MET A 177 -13.32 -5.89 -7.01
N ARG A 178 -13.78 -5.02 -7.90
CA ARG A 178 -15.07 -5.20 -8.58
C ARG A 178 -14.98 -4.98 -10.08
N TYR A 179 -15.61 -5.83 -10.86
CA TYR A 179 -16.00 -5.54 -12.24
C TYR A 179 -17.38 -4.87 -12.27
N ARG A 180 -17.52 -3.82 -13.07
CA ARG A 180 -18.78 -3.07 -13.21
C ARG A 180 -19.37 -3.31 -14.61
N PRO A 181 -20.32 -4.26 -14.76
CA PRO A 181 -20.85 -4.64 -16.07
C PRO A 181 -21.60 -3.50 -16.77
N ASN A 182 -22.08 -2.50 -16.02
CA ASN A 182 -22.74 -1.32 -16.58
C ASN A 182 -21.77 -0.30 -17.19
N ARG A 183 -20.47 -0.38 -16.90
CA ARG A 183 -19.42 0.52 -17.40
C ARG A 183 -18.32 -0.18 -18.17
N ASP A 184 -18.29 -1.52 -18.11
CA ASP A 184 -17.25 -2.37 -18.69
C ASP A 184 -15.85 -1.97 -18.19
N ASP A 185 -15.73 -1.77 -16.88
CA ASP A 185 -14.49 -1.40 -16.22
C ASP A 185 -14.34 -2.08 -14.85
N TYR A 186 -13.15 -1.93 -14.26
CA TYR A 186 -12.81 -2.48 -12.95
C TYR A 186 -12.62 -1.34 -11.94
N THR A 187 -12.91 -1.62 -10.68
CA THR A 187 -12.59 -0.77 -9.54
C THR A 187 -11.76 -1.52 -8.52
N VAL A 188 -10.71 -0.86 -8.06
CA VAL A 188 -9.95 -1.21 -6.86
C VAL A 188 -10.11 -0.04 -5.91
N SER A 189 -10.72 -0.27 -4.75
CA SER A 189 -11.11 0.78 -3.83
C SER A 189 -10.78 0.41 -2.39
N MET A 190 -10.41 1.41 -1.61
CA MET A 190 -10.48 1.35 -0.15
C MET A 190 -11.88 1.82 0.27
N GLU A 191 -12.51 1.13 1.23
CA GLU A 191 -13.90 1.38 1.61
C GLU A 191 -14.11 1.34 3.13
N SER A 192 -15.33 1.71 3.53
CA SER A 192 -15.78 1.69 4.92
C SER A 192 -14.90 2.51 5.86
N PHE A 193 -14.51 3.72 5.43
CA PHE A 193 -13.63 4.60 6.18
C PHE A 193 -14.20 5.00 7.55
N VAL A 194 -13.36 4.95 8.58
CA VAL A 194 -13.69 5.38 9.93
C VAL A 194 -12.62 6.31 10.47
N TYR A 195 -13.05 7.40 11.10
CA TYR A 195 -12.14 8.31 11.76
C TYR A 195 -11.43 7.64 12.94
N ARG A 196 -10.11 7.79 13.01
CA ARG A 196 -9.25 7.35 14.09
C ARG A 196 -8.53 8.57 14.66
N ALA A 197 -8.60 8.72 15.98
CA ALA A 197 -7.86 9.75 16.69
C ALA A 197 -6.47 9.22 17.05
N ALA A 198 -5.42 9.99 16.75
CA ALA A 198 -4.08 9.69 17.22
C ALA A 198 -4.00 9.74 18.75
N PRO A 199 -3.14 8.94 19.40
CA PRO A 199 -2.94 8.99 20.85
C PRO A 199 -2.63 10.41 21.35
N GLY A 200 -3.41 10.88 22.31
CA GLY A 200 -3.25 12.23 22.86
C GLY A 200 -3.88 13.35 22.03
N SER A 201 -4.47 13.06 20.87
CA SER A 201 -5.37 13.99 20.18
C SER A 201 -6.71 14.01 20.93
N GLY A 202 -6.89 15.03 21.76
CA GLY A 202 -8.15 15.26 22.44
C GLY A 202 -9.15 15.88 21.48
N ASP A 203 -9.73 15.09 20.58
CA ASP A 203 -11.06 15.28 19.97
C ASP A 203 -11.26 14.25 18.83
N SER A 204 -12.44 13.61 18.79
CA SER A 204 -12.96 12.98 17.57
C SER A 204 -13.90 13.98 16.89
N PRO A 205 -13.84 14.18 15.56
CA PRO A 205 -14.80 15.00 14.85
C PRO A 205 -16.19 14.44 15.09
N SER A 206 -17.09 15.29 15.61
CA SER A 206 -18.52 14.99 15.65
C SER A 206 -19.05 15.09 14.23
N HIS A 207 -19.15 13.98 13.52
CA HIS A 207 -20.05 13.90 12.38
C HIS A 207 -21.40 13.36 12.88
N ASP A 208 -22.31 14.31 13.14
CA ASP A 208 -23.74 14.03 13.16
C ASP A 208 -24.18 13.61 11.73
N ASP A 209 -24.84 12.46 11.68
CA ASP A 209 -25.63 11.80 10.61
C ASP A 209 -25.74 12.42 9.20
#